data_AF-A0AAV5AJG8-F1
#
_entry.id   AF-A0AAV5AJG8-F1
#
_cell.length_a   1.000
_cell.length_b   1.000
_cell.length_c   1.000
_cell.angle_alpha   90.00
_cell.angle_beta   90.00
_cell.angle_gamma   90.00
#
_symmetry.space_group_name_H-M   'P 1'
#
loop_
_entity.id
_entity.type
_entity.pdbx_description
1 polymer ?
#
loop_
_entity_poly.entity_id
_entity_poly.type
_entity_poly.pdbx_seq_one_letter_code
_entity_poly.pdbx_strand_id
1 'polypeptide(L)'
;MPLVATREFPERFAQLKKQLVENTPDGGKERLITAWNEILGELAKTTKVLKETGSDYIPQVDFSELNTLSPEKIAEIKKCGCMVIRNVVDDEEVIQWKQAVKEYATANPSIPGKEE
;
A
#
# COMPACT_ATOMS: atom_id res chain seq x y z
N MET A 1 6.45 -27.22 -7.17
CA MET A 1 5.44 -26.18 -6.92
C MET A 1 4.08 -26.82 -7.20
N PRO A 2 3.21 -27.09 -6.21
CA PRO A 2 1.95 -27.75 -6.49
C PRO A 2 1.02 -26.76 -7.22
N LEU A 3 0.41 -27.24 -8.29
CA LEU A 3 -0.59 -26.53 -9.09
C LEU A 3 -1.74 -26.12 -8.16
N VAL A 4 -2.05 -24.82 -8.12
CA VAL A 4 -3.21 -24.29 -7.42
C VAL A 4 -4.44 -25.00 -7.96
N ALA A 5 -5.15 -25.76 -7.11
CA ALA A 5 -6.42 -26.37 -7.46
C ALA A 5 -7.36 -25.26 -7.95
N THR A 6 -7.74 -25.31 -9.22
CA THR A 6 -8.60 -24.30 -9.84
C THR A 6 -9.99 -24.46 -9.25
N ARG A 7 -10.33 -23.66 -8.24
CA ARG A 7 -11.70 -23.58 -7.75
C ARG A 7 -12.55 -22.94 -8.84
N GLU A 8 -13.55 -23.67 -9.33
CA GLU A 8 -14.52 -23.10 -10.26
C GLU A 8 -15.35 -22.03 -9.54
N PHE A 9 -15.27 -20.81 -10.03
CA PHE A 9 -16.08 -19.70 -9.53
C PHE A 9 -17.48 -19.77 -10.14
N PRO A 10 -18.54 -19.35 -9.41
CA PRO A 10 -19.90 -19.28 -9.94
C PRO A 10 -20.00 -18.51 -11.27
N GLU A 11 -20.84 -18.98 -12.19
CA GLU A 11 -21.00 -18.43 -13.55
C GLU A 11 -21.32 -16.92 -13.57
N ARG A 12 -21.98 -16.42 -12.52
CA ARG A 12 -22.29 -14.99 -12.35
C ARG A 12 -21.06 -14.08 -12.52
N PHE A 13 -19.85 -14.56 -12.19
CA PHE A 13 -18.62 -13.78 -12.37
C PHE A 13 -18.20 -13.64 -13.84
N ALA A 14 -18.45 -14.65 -14.66
CA ALA A 14 -18.22 -14.56 -16.10
C ALA A 14 -19.23 -13.61 -16.75
N GLN A 15 -20.50 -13.69 -16.33
CA GLN A 15 -21.56 -12.78 -16.79
C GLN A 15 -21.24 -11.32 -16.41
N LEU A 16 -20.79 -11.08 -15.17
CA LEU A 16 -20.38 -9.74 -14.72
C LEU A 16 -19.22 -9.17 -15.55
N LYS A 17 -18.21 -9.99 -15.88
CA LYS A 17 -17.10 -9.54 -16.75
C LYS A 17 -17.58 -9.16 -18.15
N LYS A 18 -18.54 -9.88 -18.74
CA LYS A 18 -19.14 -9.52 -20.03
C LYS A 18 -19.88 -8.19 -19.93
N GLN A 19 -20.72 -8.03 -18.92
CA GLN A 19 -21.45 -6.79 -18.67
C GLN A 19 -20.52 -5.58 -18.51
N LEU A 20 -19.39 -5.72 -17.81
CA LEU A 20 -18.40 -4.64 -17.67
C LEU A 20 -17.80 -4.23 -19.02
N VAL A 21 -17.49 -5.18 -19.90
CA VAL A 21 -16.97 -4.89 -21.24
C VAL A 21 -18.04 -4.25 -22.12
N GLU A 22 -19.27 -4.77 -22.10
CA GLU A 22 -20.41 -4.27 -22.87
C GLU A 22 -20.81 -2.85 -22.45
N ASN A 23 -20.75 -2.53 -21.16
CA ASN A 23 -21.08 -1.21 -20.62
C ASN A 23 -19.98 -0.16 -20.82
N THR A 24 -18.84 -0.52 -21.41
CA THR A 24 -17.75 0.42 -21.69
C THR A 24 -18.02 1.15 -23.02
N PRO A 25 -18.20 2.49 -23.02
CA PRO A 25 -18.46 3.26 -24.24
C PRO A 25 -17.28 3.25 -25.23
N ASP A 26 -17.57 3.50 -26.51
CA ASP A 26 -16.60 3.80 -27.57
C ASP A 26 -15.50 2.73 -27.76
N GLY A 27 -15.89 1.54 -28.25
CA GLY A 27 -14.92 0.47 -28.57
C GLY A 27 -14.50 -0.40 -27.37
N GLY A 28 -15.42 -0.58 -26.42
CA GLY A 28 -15.25 -1.17 -25.08
C GLY A 28 -14.08 -2.15 -24.90
N LYS A 29 -14.07 -3.29 -25.61
CA LYS A 29 -13.02 -4.31 -25.46
C LYS A 29 -11.64 -3.81 -25.87
N GLU A 30 -11.51 -3.18 -27.03
CA GLU A 30 -10.22 -2.72 -27.56
C GLU A 30 -9.66 -1.61 -26.67
N ARG A 31 -10.52 -0.68 -26.24
CA ARG A 31 -10.15 0.39 -25.31
C ARG A 31 -9.63 -0.17 -23.97
N LEU A 32 -10.31 -1.17 -23.41
CA LEU A 32 -9.87 -1.81 -22.17
C LEU A 32 -8.51 -2.49 -22.33
N ILE A 33 -8.28 -3.18 -23.46
CA ILE A 33 -6.98 -3.81 -23.75
C ILE A 33 -5.88 -2.76 -23.88
N THR A 34 -6.13 -1.68 -24.61
CA THR A 34 -5.17 -0.58 -24.77
C THR A 34 -4.84 0.07 -23.43
N ALA A 35 -5.87 0.48 -22.65
CA ALA A 35 -5.68 1.07 -21.34
C ALA A 35 -4.95 0.12 -20.37
N TRP A 36 -5.24 -1.18 -20.42
CA TRP A 36 -4.53 -2.17 -19.61
C TRP A 36 -3.04 -2.25 -19.96
N ASN A 37 -2.70 -2.25 -21.25
CA ASN A 37 -1.30 -2.27 -21.70
C ASN A 37 -0.57 -0.96 -21.33
N GLU A 38 -1.25 0.19 -21.39
CA GLU A 38 -0.70 1.46 -20.91
C GLU A 38 -0.40 1.41 -19.41
N ILE A 39 -1.32 0.88 -18.59
CA ILE A 39 -1.11 0.67 -17.15
C ILE A 39 0.08 -0.25 -16.89
N LEU A 40 0.20 -1.36 -17.63
CA LEU A 40 1.36 -2.26 -17.50
C LEU A 40 2.67 -1.56 -17.87
N GLY A 41 2.65 -0.68 -18.88
CA GLY A 41 3.80 0.14 -19.26
C GLY A 41 4.23 1.10 -18.15
N GLU A 42 3.28 1.82 -17.55
CA GLU A 42 3.57 2.70 -16.41
C GLU A 42 4.02 1.92 -15.17
N LEU A 43 3.38 0.78 -14.88
CA LEU A 43 3.77 -0.09 -13.77
C LEU A 43 5.22 -0.58 -13.94
N ALA A 44 5.63 -0.95 -15.15
CA ALA A 44 7.00 -1.36 -15.42
C ALA A 44 8.01 -0.23 -15.18
N LYS A 45 7.70 1.00 -15.60
CA LYS A 45 8.53 2.18 -15.32
C LYS A 45 8.65 2.45 -13.82
N THR A 46 7.52 2.47 -13.10
CA THR A 46 7.50 2.70 -11.66
C THR A 46 8.25 1.61 -10.91
N THR A 47 8.04 0.34 -11.24
CA THR A 47 8.73 -0.79 -10.59
C THR A 47 10.24 -0.74 -10.81
N LYS A 48 10.71 -0.29 -11.98
CA LYS A 48 12.14 -0.06 -12.23
C LYS A 48 12.72 0.99 -11.27
N VAL A 49 12.05 2.13 -11.13
CA VAL A 49 12.46 3.19 -10.19
C VAL A 49 12.47 2.66 -8.76
N LEU A 50 11.41 1.95 -8.32
CA LEU A 50 11.36 1.35 -6.98
C LEU A 50 12.52 0.38 -6.73
N LYS A 51 12.90 -0.41 -7.74
CA LYS A 51 14.02 -1.36 -7.62
C LYS A 51 15.37 -0.64 -7.45
N GLU A 52 15.54 0.52 -8.07
CA GLU A 52 16.76 1.33 -7.99
C GLU A 52 16.83 2.15 -6.69
N THR A 53 15.71 2.75 -6.26
CA THR A 53 15.63 3.61 -5.08
C THR A 53 15.44 2.83 -3.78
N GLY A 54 14.84 1.64 -3.82
CA GLY A 54 14.57 0.82 -2.64
C GLY A 54 13.60 1.50 -1.66
N SER A 55 13.88 1.39 -0.36
CA SER A 55 13.04 1.95 0.71
C SER A 55 12.94 3.48 0.67
N ASP A 56 13.91 4.14 0.06
CA ASP A 56 13.96 5.61 0.01
C ASP A 56 12.94 6.19 -0.98
N TYR A 57 12.24 5.34 -1.74
CA TYR A 57 11.11 5.74 -2.57
C TYR A 57 9.92 6.23 -1.71
N ILE A 58 9.79 5.74 -0.48
CA ILE A 58 8.71 6.16 0.42
C ILE A 58 9.06 7.57 0.92
N PRO A 59 8.19 8.57 0.71
CA PRO A 59 8.44 9.92 1.18
C PRO A 59 8.60 9.95 2.70
N GLN A 60 9.58 10.73 3.17
CA GLN A 60 9.86 10.91 4.58
C GLN A 60 9.82 12.39 4.90
N VAL A 61 9.21 12.75 6.03
CA VAL A 61 9.06 14.13 6.51
C VAL A 61 9.27 14.16 8.02
N ASP A 62 9.77 15.27 8.54
CA ASP A 62 9.82 15.47 9.99
C ASP A 62 8.46 15.93 10.52
N PHE A 63 8.13 15.54 11.76
CA PHE A 63 6.88 15.92 12.41
C PHE A 63 6.69 17.46 12.47
N SER A 64 7.78 18.20 12.64
CA SER A 64 7.79 19.66 12.66
C SER A 64 7.41 20.29 11.31
N GLU A 65 7.59 19.57 10.20
CA GLU A 65 7.38 20.07 8.83
C GLU A 65 5.95 19.86 8.33
N LEU A 66 5.11 19.12 9.05
CA LEU A 66 3.77 18.70 8.58
C LEU A 66 2.87 19.88 8.20
N ASN A 67 3.04 21.03 8.85
CA ASN A 67 2.25 22.24 8.57
C ASN A 67 2.79 23.07 7.39
N THR A 68 3.98 22.75 6.88
CA THR A 68 4.71 23.54 5.88
C THR A 68 5.11 22.72 4.66
N LEU A 69 4.48 21.56 4.45
CA LEU A 69 4.77 20.72 3.28
C LEU A 69 4.42 21.45 1.98
N SER A 70 5.33 21.40 1.01
CA SER A 70 5.09 21.98 -0.31
C SER A 70 4.01 21.17 -1.07
N PRO A 71 3.30 21.81 -2.02
CA PRO A 71 2.34 21.10 -2.88
C PRO A 71 2.96 19.90 -3.62
N GLU A 72 4.22 20.01 -4.02
CA GLU A 72 4.98 18.95 -4.69
C GLU A 72 5.20 17.77 -3.75
N LYS A 73 5.56 18.02 -2.48
CA LYS A 73 5.73 16.96 -1.48
C LYS A 73 4.41 16.25 -1.19
N ILE A 74 3.32 17.01 -1.10
CA ILE A 74 1.96 16.45 -0.95
C ILE A 74 1.58 15.59 -2.16
N ALA A 75 1.93 16.02 -3.37
CA ALA A 75 1.69 15.23 -4.59
C ALA A 75 2.50 13.93 -4.61
N GLU A 76 3.77 13.98 -4.19
CA GLU A 76 4.63 12.80 -4.02
C GLU A 76 4.02 11.79 -3.04
N ILE A 77 3.58 12.27 -1.88
CA ILE A 77 2.88 11.46 -0.86
C ILE A 77 1.62 10.82 -1.45
N LYS A 78 0.77 11.59 -2.13
CA LYS A 78 -0.47 11.08 -2.74
C LYS A 78 -0.19 10.05 -3.84
N LYS A 79 0.89 10.23 -4.59
CA LYS A 79 1.33 9.30 -5.63
C LYS A 79 1.83 7.98 -5.02
N CYS A 80 2.57 8.03 -3.92
CA CYS A 80 3.06 6.84 -3.22
C CYS A 80 1.94 6.13 -2.43
N GLY A 81 1.00 6.89 -1.87
CA GLY A 81 -0.09 6.39 -1.02
C GLY A 81 0.32 6.10 0.43
N CYS A 82 1.59 6.34 0.79
CA CYS A 82 2.11 6.22 2.15
C CYS A 82 3.28 7.20 2.39
N MET A 83 3.65 7.41 3.66
CA MET A 83 4.83 8.17 4.06
C MET A 83 5.37 7.70 5.41
N VAL A 84 6.61 8.09 5.73
CA VAL A 84 7.19 7.98 7.07
C VAL A 84 7.24 9.39 7.69
N ILE A 85 6.68 9.54 8.89
CA ILE A 85 6.86 10.75 9.69
C ILE A 85 7.93 10.47 10.74
N ARG A 86 9.04 11.20 10.68
CA ARG A 86 10.17 11.08 11.59
C ARG A 86 10.01 12.03 12.77
N ASN A 87 10.69 11.70 13.88
CA ASN A 87 10.79 12.56 15.06
C ASN A 87 9.42 12.97 15.63
N VAL A 88 8.47 12.03 15.65
CA VAL A 88 7.11 12.26 16.20
C VAL A 88 7.13 12.26 17.73
N VAL A 89 7.98 11.41 18.31
CA VAL A 89 8.16 11.23 19.75
C VAL A 89 9.67 11.18 20.00
N ASP A 90 10.12 11.77 21.10
CA ASP A 90 11.54 11.76 21.47
C ASP A 90 12.04 10.34 21.74
N ASP A 91 13.28 10.05 21.35
CA ASP A 91 13.86 8.70 21.45
C ASP A 91 13.85 8.16 22.89
N GLU A 92 14.09 9.02 23.89
CA GLU A 92 14.06 8.64 25.30
C GLU A 92 12.67 8.17 25.74
N GLU A 93 11.62 8.86 25.29
CA GLU A 93 10.23 8.51 25.59
C GLU A 93 9.83 7.20 24.89
N VAL A 94 10.23 7.00 23.63
CA VAL A 94 10.00 5.74 22.89
C VAL A 94 10.67 4.55 23.59
N ILE A 95 11.90 4.73 24.10
CA ILE A 95 12.62 3.68 24.83
C ILE A 95 11.88 3.34 26.14
N GLN A 96 11.39 4.35 26.87
CA GLN A 96 10.63 4.14 28.09
C GLN A 96 9.32 3.40 27.82
N TRP A 97 8.56 3.79 26.80
CA TRP A 97 7.32 3.10 26.42
C TRP A 97 7.58 1.64 26.05
N LYS A 98 8.61 1.38 25.24
CA LYS A 98 9.02 0.01 24.88
C LYS A 98 9.33 -0.83 26.12
N GLN A 99 10.01 -0.23 27.10
CA GLN A 99 10.33 -0.92 28.35
C GLN A 99 9.07 -1.18 29.19
N ALA A 100 8.19 -0.19 29.33
CA ALA A 100 6.92 -0.34 30.05
C ALA A 100 6.03 -1.44 29.44
N VAL A 101 5.95 -1.53 28.11
CA VAL A 101 5.21 -2.61 27.42
C VAL A 101 5.80 -3.98 27.72
N LYS A 102 7.14 -4.11 27.71
CA LYS A 102 7.82 -5.37 28.06
C LYS A 102 7.59 -5.78 29.51
N GLU A 103 7.68 -4.84 30.44
CA GLU A 103 7.43 -5.07 31.86
C GLU A 103 6.00 -5.51 32.10
N TYR A 104 5.04 -4.83 31.48
CA TYR A 104 3.63 -5.19 31.52
C TYR A 104 3.39 -6.62 31.00
N ALA A 105 3.92 -6.96 29.82
CA ALA A 105 3.78 -8.29 29.25
C ALA A 105 4.41 -9.38 30.14
N THR A 106 5.55 -9.09 30.76
CA THR A 106 6.25 -10.02 31.67
C THR A 106 5.49 -10.22 32.99
N ALA A 107 4.91 -9.16 33.54
CA ALA A 107 4.12 -9.21 34.77
C ALA A 107 2.78 -9.93 34.58
N ASN A 108 2.30 -10.05 33.34
CA ASN A 108 0.97 -10.59 33.02
C ASN A 108 1.02 -11.74 31.98
N PRO A 109 1.74 -12.85 32.26
CA PRO A 109 1.97 -13.93 31.29
C PRO A 109 0.71 -14.71 30.91
N SER A 110 -0.38 -14.59 31.69
CA SER A 110 -1.65 -15.27 31.47
C SER A 110 -2.66 -14.44 30.65
N ILE A 111 -2.32 -13.21 30.26
CA ILE A 111 -3.17 -12.38 29.39
C ILE A 111 -2.81 -12.71 27.93
N PRO A 112 -3.66 -13.43 27.17
CA PRO A 112 -3.41 -13.62 25.76
C PRO A 112 -3.47 -12.26 25.06
N GLY A 113 -2.47 -11.98 24.22
CA GLY A 113 -2.55 -10.84 23.30
C GLY A 113 -3.80 -11.03 22.45
N LYS A 114 -4.71 -10.05 22.47
CA LYS A 114 -5.81 -10.03 21.50
C LYS A 114 -5.17 -9.76 20.14
N GLU A 115 -5.06 -10.80 19.32
CA GLU A 115 -4.93 -10.64 17.88
C GLU A 115 -6.27 -10.04 17.41
N GLU A 116 -6.24 -8.76 17.02
CA GLU A 116 -7.33 -8.11 16.26
C GLU A 116 -7.12 -8.33 14.76
#